data_AF-A0A534PPN1-F1
#
_entry.id   AF-A0A534PPN1-F1
#
_cell.length_a   1.000
_cell.length_b   1.000
_cell.length_c   1.000
_cell.angle_alpha   90.00
_cell.angle_beta   90.00
_cell.angle_gamma   90.00
#
_symmetry.space_group_name_H-M   'P 1'
#
loop_
_entity.id
_entity.type
_entity.pdbx_description
1 polymer ?
#
loop_
_entity_poly.entity_id
_entity_poly.type
_entity_poly.pdbx_seq_one_letter_code
_entity_poly.pdbx_strand_id
1 'polypeptide(L)'
;MIRAALLAAFSALLGGGIALVARKRPAILERTRTFAFAAAAGVVAFHLLPEVLPSQGLAALLWMAAGFALPWALEAGARAFGPGLLHGRGFTGLRVAAEVGFAALVFHSVAEGLALVAALAQPQGQLDLEIALVAHHAPLTAAVVLPFLELRGPRTVAFRAAAVGASGVAGVFFSRVVPGFGEGAFLEIATAVTAGALLHVISDEIRAQRFGSTWERAADLGACGAGLLVAGLSAVLHVRQQQAAGPLLEFLRVFGGIAILSAPAVLFGVIACALLAVRTRFFRWDAFLLALVLLGPLFAVALGALTVLFALPLAQHFTQREPGQGVLQELVDAIRHRAPPLLALLFVAAGLEVSTPELPAHTVPMLAMAVGLLLCARLDEAGAVAVAAVLLHKGFNPVVAVAMLSIGPFTRRPLMRAMREKNRFLWLGVVAVVWLFAWKGGLVARAAPVARAVLAGLRDPVSAQAASSPLGAASAAVLIALALATLWTAGVRGWFAPLRHGPRTA
;
A
#
# COMPACT_ATOMS: atom_id res chain seq x y z
N MET A 1 -25.82 -22.08 8.17
CA MET A 1 -26.91 -21.11 8.48
C MET A 1 -26.87 -20.64 9.93
N ILE A 2 -27.55 -21.23 10.93
CA ILE A 2 -27.58 -20.67 12.31
C ILE A 2 -26.17 -20.41 12.88
N ARG A 3 -25.26 -21.40 12.80
CA ARG A 3 -23.84 -21.26 13.17
C ARG A 3 -23.13 -20.12 12.44
N ALA A 4 -23.37 -19.98 11.12
CA ALA A 4 -22.81 -18.91 10.29
C ALA A 4 -23.32 -17.52 10.71
N ALA A 5 -24.63 -17.38 10.94
CA ALA A 5 -25.26 -16.13 11.38
C ALA A 5 -24.76 -15.71 12.77
N LEU A 6 -24.65 -16.66 13.71
CA LEU A 6 -24.09 -16.42 15.04
C LEU A 6 -22.62 -15.98 14.95
N LEU A 7 -21.81 -16.64 14.12
CA LEU A 7 -20.39 -16.33 13.95
C LEU A 7 -20.16 -14.93 13.35
N ALA A 8 -20.87 -14.58 12.26
CA ALA A 8 -20.76 -13.27 11.61
C ALA A 8 -21.28 -12.12 12.50
N ALA A 9 -22.35 -12.36 13.27
CA ALA A 9 -22.80 -11.41 14.29
C ALA A 9 -21.79 -11.28 15.45
N PHE A 10 -21.25 -12.40 15.94
CA PHE A 10 -20.30 -12.42 17.05
C PHE A 10 -18.99 -11.71 16.71
N SER A 11 -18.40 -11.95 15.53
CA SER A 11 -17.14 -11.29 15.13
C SER A 11 -17.30 -9.77 15.01
N ALA A 12 -18.40 -9.29 14.42
CA ALA A 12 -18.72 -7.86 14.36
C ALA A 12 -18.93 -7.25 15.76
N LEU A 13 -19.74 -7.90 16.60
CA LEU A 13 -20.03 -7.43 17.97
C LEU A 13 -18.79 -7.49 18.87
N LEU A 14 -17.88 -8.44 18.66
CA LEU A 14 -16.58 -8.50 19.33
C LEU A 14 -15.69 -7.30 18.94
N GLY A 15 -15.60 -6.97 17.65
CA GLY A 15 -14.87 -5.79 17.17
C GLY A 15 -15.43 -4.48 17.76
N GLY A 16 -16.76 -4.33 17.76
CA GLY A 16 -17.44 -3.23 18.45
C GLY A 16 -17.20 -3.20 19.96
N GLY A 17 -17.25 -4.36 20.61
CA GLY A 17 -16.98 -4.54 22.03
C GLY A 17 -15.56 -4.12 22.42
N ILE A 18 -14.56 -4.52 21.64
CA ILE A 18 -13.15 -4.13 21.79
C ILE A 18 -13.03 -2.59 21.76
N ALA A 19 -13.59 -1.93 20.74
CA ALA A 19 -13.59 -0.46 20.65
C ALA A 19 -14.32 0.22 21.83
N LEU A 20 -15.47 -0.33 22.25
CA LEU A 20 -16.28 0.18 23.35
C LEU A 20 -15.67 -0.03 24.74
N VAL A 21 -14.80 -1.04 24.92
CA VAL A 21 -14.02 -1.27 26.14
C VAL A 21 -12.79 -0.37 26.15
N ALA A 22 -12.05 -0.30 25.03
CA ALA A 22 -10.83 0.50 24.89
C ALA A 22 -11.05 1.99 25.21
N ARG A 23 -12.21 2.53 24.83
CA ARG A 23 -12.75 3.85 25.25
C ARG A 23 -12.46 4.22 26.72
N LYS A 24 -12.51 3.26 27.66
CA LYS A 24 -12.44 3.54 29.10
C LYS A 24 -11.06 3.99 29.59
N ARG A 25 -9.99 3.81 28.80
CA ARG A 25 -8.62 4.21 29.14
C ARG A 25 -7.89 4.69 27.87
N PRO A 26 -7.48 5.97 27.76
CA PRO A 26 -6.85 6.50 26.54
C PRO A 26 -5.64 5.69 26.04
N ALA A 27 -4.79 5.21 26.96
CA ALA A 27 -3.64 4.36 26.62
C ALA A 27 -4.03 2.97 26.08
N ILE A 28 -5.25 2.47 26.33
CA ILE A 28 -5.78 1.27 25.66
C ILE A 28 -6.34 1.65 24.30
N LEU A 29 -7.12 2.74 24.20
CA LEU A 29 -7.69 3.23 22.93
C LEU A 29 -6.62 3.42 21.83
N GLU A 30 -5.49 4.06 22.13
CA GLU A 30 -4.41 4.24 21.16
C GLU A 30 -3.71 2.93 20.75
N ARG A 31 -3.61 1.96 21.65
CA ARG A 31 -3.08 0.62 21.33
C ARG A 31 -4.08 -0.17 20.48
N THR A 32 -5.38 -0.08 20.79
CA THR A 32 -6.46 -0.69 20.00
C THR A 32 -6.52 -0.09 18.59
N ARG A 33 -6.24 1.21 18.42
CA ARG A 33 -6.07 1.85 17.10
C ARG A 33 -4.88 1.28 16.33
N THR A 34 -3.71 1.18 16.96
CA THR A 34 -2.53 0.60 16.31
C THR A 34 -2.74 -0.90 15.97
N PHE A 35 -3.36 -1.68 16.85
CA PHE A 35 -3.76 -3.06 16.59
C PHE A 35 -4.72 -3.16 15.40
N ALA A 36 -5.80 -2.38 15.39
CA ALA A 36 -6.82 -2.44 14.35
C ALA A 36 -6.27 -1.95 12.98
N PHE A 37 -5.43 -0.91 12.98
CA PHE A 37 -4.66 -0.46 11.81
C PHE A 37 -3.78 -1.58 11.25
N ALA A 38 -2.97 -2.21 12.10
CA ALA A 38 -2.02 -3.25 11.68
C ALA A 38 -2.73 -4.54 11.23
N ALA A 39 -3.80 -4.93 11.92
CA ALA A 39 -4.63 -6.07 11.54
C ALA A 39 -5.36 -5.82 10.20
N ALA A 40 -5.98 -4.66 10.01
CA ALA A 40 -6.66 -4.33 8.75
C ALA A 40 -5.67 -4.23 7.57
N ALA A 41 -4.47 -3.67 7.78
CA ALA A 41 -3.39 -3.71 6.80
C ALA A 41 -2.97 -5.16 6.48
N GLY A 42 -2.80 -6.01 7.51
CA GLY A 42 -2.48 -7.43 7.36
C GLY A 42 -3.58 -8.23 6.66
N VAL A 43 -4.87 -7.92 6.87
CA VAL A 43 -5.98 -8.60 6.19
C VAL A 43 -6.03 -8.22 4.71
N VAL A 44 -5.84 -6.95 4.36
CA VAL A 44 -5.65 -6.56 2.95
C VAL A 44 -4.44 -7.28 2.33
N ALA A 45 -3.33 -7.37 3.08
CA ALA A 45 -2.08 -7.89 2.55
C ALA A 45 -1.99 -9.42 2.44
N PHE A 46 -2.63 -10.16 3.34
CA PHE A 46 -2.53 -11.62 3.42
C PHE A 46 -3.78 -12.36 2.94
N HIS A 47 -4.93 -11.68 2.82
CA HIS A 47 -6.19 -12.25 2.31
C HIS A 47 -6.66 -11.52 1.07
N LEU A 48 -7.15 -10.29 1.23
CA LEU A 48 -8.00 -9.66 0.21
C LEU A 48 -7.27 -9.41 -1.12
N LEU A 49 -5.97 -9.10 -1.11
CA LEU A 49 -5.19 -8.97 -2.35
C LEU A 49 -4.75 -10.35 -2.91
N PRO A 50 -4.12 -11.27 -2.16
CA PRO A 50 -3.81 -12.61 -2.65
C PRO A 50 -5.01 -13.42 -3.16
N GLU A 51 -6.22 -13.18 -2.65
CA GLU A 51 -7.46 -13.86 -3.06
C GLU A 51 -7.95 -13.42 -4.44
N VAL A 52 -7.95 -12.11 -4.74
CA VAL A 52 -8.48 -11.56 -6.01
C VAL A 52 -7.46 -11.51 -7.15
N LEU A 53 -6.15 -11.56 -6.86
CA LEU A 53 -5.11 -11.50 -7.88
C LEU A 53 -5.14 -12.67 -8.88
N PRO A 54 -5.32 -13.94 -8.49
CA PRO A 54 -5.27 -15.06 -9.44
C PRO A 54 -6.38 -15.06 -10.49
N SER A 55 -7.57 -14.56 -10.17
CA SER A 55 -8.73 -14.58 -11.06
C SER A 55 -8.93 -13.29 -11.85
N GLN A 56 -8.66 -12.13 -11.25
CA GLN A 56 -8.84 -10.82 -11.91
C GLN A 56 -7.56 -10.15 -12.37
N GLY A 57 -6.42 -10.56 -11.81
CA GLY A 57 -5.12 -10.00 -12.12
C GLY A 57 -5.08 -8.47 -12.03
N LEU A 58 -4.68 -7.83 -13.13
CA LEU A 58 -4.55 -6.38 -13.19
C LEU A 58 -5.88 -5.64 -12.96
N ALA A 59 -7.03 -6.28 -13.25
CA ALA A 59 -8.33 -5.67 -13.02
C ALA A 59 -8.60 -5.47 -11.51
N ALA A 60 -8.24 -6.44 -10.65
CA ALA A 60 -8.37 -6.25 -9.20
C ALA A 60 -7.53 -5.08 -8.68
N LEU A 61 -6.31 -4.90 -9.18
CA LEU A 61 -5.48 -3.74 -8.80
C LEU A 61 -6.12 -2.41 -9.21
N LEU A 62 -6.80 -2.36 -10.35
CA LEU A 62 -7.56 -1.18 -10.80
C LEU A 62 -8.83 -0.95 -9.96
N TRP A 63 -9.58 -2.01 -9.62
CA TRP A 63 -10.76 -1.93 -8.74
C TRP A 63 -10.39 -1.51 -7.31
N MET A 64 -9.26 -2.00 -6.79
CA MET A 64 -8.68 -1.61 -5.51
C MET A 64 -8.21 -0.15 -5.52
N ALA A 65 -7.57 0.31 -6.60
CA ALA A 65 -7.24 1.73 -6.78
C ALA A 65 -8.50 2.61 -6.85
N ALA A 66 -9.57 2.15 -7.52
CA ALA A 66 -10.84 2.85 -7.58
C ALA A 66 -11.52 2.92 -6.19
N GLY A 67 -11.57 1.82 -5.44
CA GLY A 67 -12.09 1.77 -4.07
C GLY A 67 -11.32 2.68 -3.10
N PHE A 68 -9.99 2.78 -3.26
CA PHE A 68 -9.15 3.71 -2.49
C PHE A 68 -9.39 5.18 -2.86
N ALA A 69 -9.64 5.47 -4.14
CA ALA A 69 -9.91 6.83 -4.62
C ALA A 69 -11.35 7.31 -4.34
N LEU A 70 -12.31 6.39 -4.23
CA LEU A 70 -13.75 6.69 -4.13
C LEU A 70 -14.12 7.63 -2.97
N PRO A 71 -13.65 7.48 -1.72
CA PRO A 71 -14.00 8.39 -0.63
C PRO A 71 -13.50 9.82 -0.90
N TRP A 72 -12.30 9.96 -1.49
CA TRP A 72 -11.75 11.25 -1.89
C TRP A 72 -12.52 11.88 -3.05
N ALA A 73 -12.91 11.09 -4.05
CA ALA A 73 -13.73 11.57 -5.18
C ALA A 73 -15.10 12.08 -4.71
N LEU A 74 -15.73 11.37 -3.77
CA LEU A 74 -16.99 11.79 -3.13
C LEU A 74 -16.80 13.07 -2.29
N GLU A 75 -15.72 13.18 -1.52
CA GLU A 75 -15.39 14.40 -0.76
C GLU A 75 -15.08 15.60 -1.69
N ALA A 76 -14.42 15.37 -2.81
CA ALA A 76 -14.12 16.39 -3.82
C ALA A 76 -15.41 16.87 -4.52
N GLY A 77 -16.24 15.94 -5.01
CA GLY A 77 -17.52 16.25 -5.64
C GLY A 77 -18.47 17.00 -4.70
N ALA A 78 -18.63 16.51 -3.47
CA ALA A 78 -19.52 17.14 -2.49
C ALA A 78 -19.02 18.50 -1.95
N ARG A 79 -17.73 18.83 -2.12
CA ARG A 79 -17.23 20.21 -1.97
C ARG A 79 -17.57 21.07 -3.20
N ALA A 80 -17.42 20.53 -4.41
CA ALA A 80 -17.69 21.24 -5.66
C ALA A 80 -19.18 21.60 -5.84
N PHE A 81 -20.10 20.72 -5.44
CA PHE A 81 -21.54 20.97 -5.47
C PHE A 81 -22.07 21.83 -4.30
N GLY A 82 -21.18 22.47 -3.53
CA GLY A 82 -21.53 23.55 -2.59
C GLY A 82 -21.18 23.23 -1.13
N PRO A 83 -20.24 23.97 -0.50
CA PRO A 83 -19.79 23.68 0.87
C PRO A 83 -20.92 23.76 1.91
N GLY A 84 -21.95 24.59 1.68
CA GLY A 84 -23.10 24.74 2.57
C GLY A 84 -23.97 23.47 2.67
N LEU A 85 -24.05 22.64 1.62
CA LEU A 85 -24.92 21.46 1.59
C LEU A 85 -24.40 20.34 2.51
N LEU A 86 -23.08 20.24 2.68
CA LEU A 86 -22.45 19.38 3.69
C LEU A 86 -22.34 20.04 5.06
N HIS A 87 -21.90 21.30 5.15
CA HIS A 87 -21.71 21.98 6.45
C HIS A 87 -23.03 22.17 7.20
N GLY A 88 -24.10 22.56 6.51
CA GLY A 88 -25.45 22.66 7.08
C GLY A 88 -26.06 21.33 7.56
N ARG A 89 -25.39 20.20 7.31
CA ARG A 89 -25.74 18.86 7.80
C ARG A 89 -24.62 18.23 8.66
N GLY A 90 -23.55 18.98 8.96
CA GLY A 90 -22.42 18.52 9.77
C GLY A 90 -21.58 17.39 9.15
N PHE A 91 -21.34 17.39 7.83
CA PHE A 91 -20.39 16.47 7.18
C PHE A 91 -19.04 17.13 6.90
N THR A 92 -18.09 16.89 7.80
CA THR A 92 -16.65 17.10 7.55
C THR A 92 -16.10 16.00 6.66
N GLY A 93 -14.95 16.21 6.02
CA GLY A 93 -14.28 15.21 5.18
C GLY A 93 -14.03 13.88 5.90
N LEU A 94 -13.56 13.94 7.16
CA LEU A 94 -13.38 12.76 8.02
C LEU A 94 -14.69 11.99 8.25
N ARG A 95 -15.84 12.67 8.35
CA ARG A 95 -17.14 11.99 8.43
C ARG A 95 -17.47 11.31 7.09
N VAL A 96 -17.20 11.94 5.94
CA VAL A 96 -17.44 11.31 4.63
C VAL A 96 -16.59 10.05 4.47
N ALA A 97 -15.28 10.12 4.76
CA ALA A 97 -14.38 8.97 4.68
C ALA A 97 -14.81 7.81 5.59
N ALA A 98 -15.16 8.10 6.86
CA ALA A 98 -15.64 7.09 7.80
C ALA A 98 -16.96 6.43 7.36
N GLU A 99 -17.88 7.18 6.74
CA GLU A 99 -19.18 6.65 6.27
C GLU A 99 -19.01 5.77 5.01
N VAL A 100 -18.10 6.12 4.09
CA VAL A 100 -17.77 5.27 2.93
C VAL A 100 -17.05 3.99 3.38
N GLY A 101 -16.12 4.10 4.34
CA GLY A 101 -15.49 2.95 4.98
C GLY A 101 -16.48 2.01 5.67
N PHE A 102 -17.47 2.58 6.37
CA PHE A 102 -18.57 1.82 6.96
C PHE A 102 -19.47 1.15 5.91
N ALA A 103 -19.80 1.84 4.81
CA ALA A 103 -20.58 1.25 3.73
C ALA A 103 -19.84 0.09 3.04
N ALA A 104 -18.52 0.23 2.83
CA ALA A 104 -17.68 -0.84 2.27
C ALA A 104 -17.61 -2.05 3.22
N LEU A 105 -17.43 -1.84 4.53
CA LEU A 105 -17.47 -2.95 5.49
C LEU A 105 -18.86 -3.61 5.56
N VAL A 106 -19.94 -2.83 5.59
CA VAL A 106 -21.31 -3.36 5.54
C VAL A 106 -21.52 -4.26 4.31
N PHE A 107 -21.07 -3.82 3.14
CA PHE A 107 -21.13 -4.63 1.93
C PHE A 107 -20.27 -5.91 2.07
N HIS A 108 -19.03 -5.78 2.54
CA HIS A 108 -18.12 -6.89 2.75
C HIS A 108 -18.68 -7.95 3.68
N SER A 109 -19.34 -7.55 4.78
CA SER A 109 -20.00 -8.51 5.68
C SER A 109 -21.14 -9.26 5.00
N VAL A 110 -21.92 -8.64 4.09
CA VAL A 110 -22.92 -9.38 3.30
C VAL A 110 -22.25 -10.45 2.42
N ALA A 111 -21.15 -10.09 1.76
CA ALA A 111 -20.36 -10.99 0.93
C ALA A 111 -19.72 -12.15 1.74
N GLU A 112 -19.11 -11.84 2.87
CA GLU A 112 -18.56 -12.80 3.84
C GLU A 112 -19.66 -13.74 4.36
N GLY A 113 -20.85 -13.19 4.68
CA GLY A 113 -22.01 -13.96 5.11
C GLY A 113 -22.54 -14.94 4.05
N LEU A 114 -22.49 -14.57 2.77
CA LEU A 114 -22.79 -15.47 1.65
C LEU A 114 -21.76 -16.62 1.58
N ALA A 115 -20.47 -16.27 1.53
CA ALA A 115 -19.36 -17.24 1.41
C ALA A 115 -19.30 -18.21 2.61
N LEU A 116 -19.57 -17.72 3.82
CA LEU A 116 -19.56 -18.50 5.05
C LEU A 116 -20.57 -19.65 5.06
N VAL A 117 -21.68 -19.55 4.31
CA VAL A 117 -22.65 -20.66 4.18
C VAL A 117 -22.07 -21.81 3.35
N ALA A 118 -21.33 -21.51 2.29
CA ALA A 118 -20.62 -22.52 1.49
C ALA A 118 -19.43 -23.11 2.25
N ALA A 119 -18.62 -22.26 2.91
CA ALA A 119 -17.44 -22.70 3.65
C ALA A 119 -17.79 -23.62 4.83
N LEU A 120 -18.84 -23.32 5.61
CA LEU A 120 -19.33 -24.19 6.69
C LEU A 120 -20.13 -25.41 6.23
N ALA A 121 -20.38 -25.58 4.92
CA ALA A 121 -20.97 -26.81 4.39
C ALA A 121 -19.95 -27.95 4.25
N GLN A 122 -18.64 -27.64 4.26
CA GLN A 122 -17.60 -28.66 4.15
C GLN A 122 -17.32 -29.37 5.50
N PRO A 123 -17.04 -30.69 5.52
CA PRO A 123 -16.87 -31.43 6.77
C PRO A 123 -15.57 -31.15 7.53
N GLN A 124 -14.54 -30.64 6.84
CA GLN A 124 -13.18 -30.50 7.40
C GLN A 124 -12.83 -29.03 7.70
N GLY A 125 -11.93 -28.80 8.67
CA GLY A 125 -11.37 -27.48 8.97
C GLY A 125 -12.32 -26.47 9.63
N GLN A 126 -13.52 -26.88 10.09
CA GLN A 126 -14.54 -25.94 10.56
C GLN A 126 -14.10 -25.04 11.74
N LEU A 127 -13.27 -25.54 12.67
CA LEU A 127 -12.74 -24.72 13.77
C LEU A 127 -11.66 -23.74 13.28
N ASP A 128 -10.77 -24.18 12.39
CA ASP A 128 -9.75 -23.34 11.77
C ASP A 128 -10.41 -22.18 10.98
N LEU A 129 -11.51 -22.46 10.27
CA LEU A 129 -12.35 -21.47 9.58
C LEU A 129 -13.00 -20.48 10.56
N GLU A 130 -13.57 -20.95 11.67
CA GLU A 130 -14.21 -20.08 12.66
C GLU A 130 -13.19 -19.15 13.35
N ILE A 131 -12.01 -19.67 13.67
CA ILE A 131 -10.90 -18.88 14.22
C ILE A 131 -10.41 -17.86 13.19
N ALA A 132 -10.20 -18.26 11.94
CA ALA A 132 -9.81 -17.37 10.85
C ALA A 132 -10.85 -16.25 10.62
N LEU A 133 -12.14 -16.55 10.69
CA LEU A 133 -13.17 -15.54 10.52
C LEU A 133 -13.17 -14.50 11.64
N VAL A 134 -13.18 -14.95 12.90
CA VAL A 134 -13.13 -14.03 14.05
C VAL A 134 -11.83 -13.22 14.04
N ALA A 135 -10.71 -13.83 13.60
CA ALA A 135 -9.41 -13.17 13.49
C ALA A 135 -9.35 -12.06 12.43
N HIS A 136 -10.07 -12.14 11.30
CA HIS A 136 -10.08 -11.03 10.32
C HIS A 136 -11.24 -10.05 10.52
N HIS A 137 -12.47 -10.52 10.74
CA HIS A 137 -13.66 -9.64 10.73
C HIS A 137 -13.77 -8.78 12.01
N ALA A 138 -13.34 -9.28 13.17
CA ALA A 138 -13.41 -8.50 14.41
C ALA A 138 -12.43 -7.30 14.43
N PRO A 139 -11.15 -7.42 14.01
CA PRO A 139 -10.27 -6.27 13.86
C PRO A 139 -10.68 -5.30 12.75
N LEU A 140 -11.20 -5.78 11.61
CA LEU A 140 -11.78 -4.92 10.57
C LEU A 140 -12.95 -4.09 11.11
N THR A 141 -13.87 -4.73 11.83
CA THR A 141 -15.00 -4.03 12.47
C THR A 141 -14.49 -3.00 13.47
N ALA A 142 -13.53 -3.35 14.33
CA ALA A 142 -12.91 -2.40 15.26
C ALA A 142 -12.30 -1.19 14.54
N ALA A 143 -11.53 -1.39 13.47
CA ALA A 143 -10.90 -0.32 12.68
C ALA A 143 -11.93 0.67 12.12
N VAL A 144 -13.04 0.16 11.59
CA VAL A 144 -14.08 0.97 10.93
C VAL A 144 -15.01 1.67 11.92
N VAL A 145 -15.30 1.09 13.10
CA VAL A 145 -16.16 1.75 14.09
C VAL A 145 -15.42 2.74 15.01
N LEU A 146 -14.11 2.60 15.19
CA LEU A 146 -13.30 3.48 16.06
C LEU A 146 -13.38 4.98 15.70
N PRO A 147 -13.34 5.42 14.43
CA PRO A 147 -13.54 6.83 14.06
C PRO A 147 -14.88 7.40 14.55
N PHE A 148 -15.94 6.60 14.57
CA PHE A 148 -17.25 7.05 15.05
C PHE A 148 -17.33 7.27 16.56
N LEU A 149 -16.36 6.76 17.34
CA LEU A 149 -16.24 7.05 18.76
C LEU A 149 -15.93 8.53 19.00
N GLU A 150 -15.05 9.14 18.19
CA GLU A 150 -14.76 10.58 18.22
C GLU A 150 -15.90 11.40 17.58
N LEU A 151 -16.43 10.95 16.44
CA LEU A 151 -17.38 11.74 15.65
C LEU A 151 -18.82 11.77 16.20
N ARG A 152 -19.29 10.69 16.84
CA ARG A 152 -20.67 10.55 17.34
C ARG A 152 -20.82 9.75 18.65
N GLY A 153 -19.72 9.35 19.27
CA GLY A 153 -19.73 8.71 20.59
C GLY A 153 -20.22 7.25 20.62
N PRO A 154 -20.33 6.65 21.83
CA PRO A 154 -20.39 5.20 21.99
C PRO A 154 -21.67 4.54 21.46
N ARG A 155 -22.81 5.24 21.46
CA ARG A 155 -24.07 4.69 20.95
C ARG A 155 -23.98 4.41 19.44
N THR A 156 -23.33 5.29 18.68
CA THR A 156 -23.11 5.08 17.24
C THR A 156 -22.11 3.95 16.96
N VAL A 157 -21.07 3.78 17.80
CA VAL A 157 -20.15 2.63 17.70
C VAL A 157 -20.90 1.31 17.89
N ALA A 158 -21.73 1.20 18.94
CA ALA A 158 -22.53 0.00 19.21
C ALA A 158 -23.53 -0.30 18.08
N PHE A 159 -24.27 0.72 17.62
CA PHE A 159 -25.21 0.58 16.51
C PHE A 159 -24.53 0.16 15.20
N ARG A 160 -23.35 0.70 14.88
CA ARG A 160 -22.60 0.33 13.66
C ARG A 160 -22.05 -1.09 13.73
N ALA A 161 -21.50 -1.52 14.85
CA ALA A 161 -21.07 -2.91 15.02
C ALA A 161 -22.26 -3.89 14.91
N ALA A 162 -23.42 -3.54 15.47
CA ALA A 162 -24.65 -4.32 15.30
C ALA A 162 -25.16 -4.34 13.85
N ALA A 163 -25.06 -3.22 13.12
CA ALA A 163 -25.43 -3.14 11.70
C ALA A 163 -24.50 -3.94 10.78
N VAL A 164 -23.19 -3.95 11.05
CA VAL A 164 -22.20 -4.82 10.38
C VAL A 164 -22.54 -6.30 10.63
N GLY A 165 -22.76 -6.69 11.89
CA GLY A 165 -23.19 -8.05 12.24
C GLY A 165 -24.50 -8.46 11.59
N ALA A 166 -25.51 -7.58 11.59
CA ALA A 166 -26.80 -7.81 10.93
C ALA A 166 -26.66 -7.93 9.40
N SER A 167 -25.67 -7.27 8.80
CA SER A 167 -25.36 -7.36 7.37
C SER A 167 -24.72 -8.72 7.02
N GLY A 168 -23.83 -9.24 7.89
CA GLY A 168 -23.35 -10.63 7.83
C GLY A 168 -24.46 -11.67 7.97
N VAL A 169 -25.37 -11.47 8.93
CA VAL A 169 -26.56 -12.30 9.09
C VAL A 169 -27.46 -12.24 7.84
N ALA A 170 -27.65 -11.07 7.24
CA ALA A 170 -28.42 -10.92 6.00
C ALA A 170 -27.77 -11.67 4.83
N GLY A 171 -26.44 -11.60 4.67
CA GLY A 171 -25.70 -12.42 3.70
C GLY A 171 -25.95 -13.92 3.85
N VAL A 172 -25.90 -14.43 5.09
CA VAL A 172 -26.20 -15.83 5.43
C VAL A 172 -27.62 -16.26 5.04
N PHE A 173 -28.58 -15.33 4.96
CA PHE A 173 -29.94 -15.62 4.48
C PHE A 173 -30.09 -15.41 2.96
N PHE A 174 -29.44 -14.41 2.37
CA PHE A 174 -29.48 -14.16 0.92
C PHE A 174 -28.87 -15.31 0.10
N SER A 175 -28.00 -16.14 0.69
CA SER A 175 -27.42 -17.32 0.02
C SER A 175 -28.47 -18.35 -0.45
N ARG A 176 -29.71 -18.26 0.06
CA ARG A 176 -30.86 -19.07 -0.37
C ARG A 176 -31.67 -18.46 -1.52
N VAL A 177 -31.56 -17.15 -1.71
CA VAL A 177 -32.45 -16.37 -2.59
C VAL A 177 -31.78 -16.06 -3.92
N VAL A 178 -30.44 -15.92 -3.94
CA VAL A 178 -29.69 -15.61 -5.16
C VAL A 178 -28.56 -16.64 -5.38
N PRO A 179 -28.87 -17.81 -5.98
CA PRO A 179 -27.86 -18.76 -6.43
C PRO A 179 -26.85 -18.07 -7.36
N GLY A 180 -25.56 -18.38 -7.19
CA GLY A 180 -24.47 -17.78 -7.98
C GLY A 180 -24.03 -16.37 -7.54
N PHE A 181 -24.66 -15.73 -6.55
CA PHE A 181 -24.18 -14.41 -6.07
C PHE A 181 -22.95 -14.49 -5.15
N GLY A 182 -22.60 -15.69 -4.70
CA GLY A 182 -21.38 -15.99 -3.94
C GLY A 182 -20.20 -16.48 -4.78
N GLU A 183 -20.34 -16.51 -6.12
CA GLU A 183 -19.32 -17.07 -7.03
C GLU A 183 -19.16 -16.16 -8.26
N GLY A 184 -17.91 -15.81 -8.60
CA GLY A 184 -17.57 -15.07 -9.83
C GLY A 184 -17.48 -13.54 -9.69
N ALA A 185 -17.35 -12.88 -10.84
CA ALA A 185 -16.70 -11.57 -10.99
C ALA A 185 -17.25 -10.43 -10.11
N PHE A 186 -18.55 -10.40 -9.80
CA PHE A 186 -19.12 -9.32 -8.98
C PHE A 186 -18.58 -9.36 -7.54
N LEU A 187 -18.48 -10.54 -6.93
CA LEU A 187 -17.95 -10.73 -5.59
C LEU A 187 -16.49 -10.28 -5.51
N GLU A 188 -15.68 -10.75 -6.45
CA GLU A 188 -14.25 -10.42 -6.57
C GLU A 188 -13.99 -8.92 -6.79
N ILE A 189 -14.75 -8.26 -7.70
CA ILE A 189 -14.68 -6.81 -7.93
C ILE A 189 -14.97 -6.08 -6.62
N ALA A 190 -16.01 -6.50 -5.90
CA ALA A 190 -16.40 -5.85 -4.67
C ALA A 190 -15.42 -6.12 -3.51
N THR A 191 -14.79 -7.29 -3.44
CA THR A 191 -13.68 -7.58 -2.52
C THR A 191 -12.48 -6.68 -2.82
N ALA A 192 -12.11 -6.50 -4.09
CA ALA A 192 -11.04 -5.58 -4.49
C ALA A 192 -11.37 -4.11 -4.15
N VAL A 193 -12.59 -3.64 -4.46
CA VAL A 193 -13.08 -2.30 -4.07
C VAL A 193 -13.07 -2.11 -2.55
N THR A 194 -13.50 -3.12 -1.79
CA THR A 194 -13.44 -3.13 -0.32
C THR A 194 -12.01 -3.03 0.18
N ALA A 195 -11.08 -3.81 -0.36
CA ALA A 195 -9.66 -3.74 0.01
C ALA A 195 -9.10 -2.32 -0.20
N GLY A 196 -9.48 -1.67 -1.32
CA GLY A 196 -9.18 -0.27 -1.60
C GLY A 196 -9.77 0.70 -0.57
N ALA A 197 -11.06 0.56 -0.25
CA ALA A 197 -11.75 1.40 0.73
C ALA A 197 -11.18 1.22 2.15
N LEU A 198 -10.82 -0.01 2.54
CA LEU A 198 -10.15 -0.31 3.80
C LEU A 198 -8.75 0.32 3.86
N LEU A 199 -7.96 0.26 2.78
CA LEU A 199 -6.70 1.00 2.69
C LEU A 199 -6.89 2.50 2.87
N HIS A 200 -8.00 3.08 2.40
CA HIS A 200 -8.32 4.49 2.64
C HIS A 200 -8.62 4.76 4.12
N VAL A 201 -9.46 3.93 4.77
CA VAL A 201 -9.81 4.09 6.20
C VAL A 201 -8.57 4.01 7.08
N ILE A 202 -7.70 3.01 6.89
CA ILE A 202 -6.46 2.91 7.70
C ILE A 202 -5.48 4.04 7.38
N SER A 203 -5.50 4.57 6.15
CA SER A 203 -4.70 5.76 5.78
C SER A 203 -5.17 7.02 6.52
N ASP A 204 -6.43 7.10 6.95
CA ASP A 204 -6.95 8.21 7.74
C ASP A 204 -6.61 8.08 9.25
N GLU A 205 -6.30 6.88 9.73
CA GLU A 205 -5.73 6.62 11.06
C GLU A 205 -4.20 6.83 11.14
N ILE A 206 -3.51 7.06 10.02
CA ILE A 206 -2.11 7.52 9.99
C ILE A 206 -2.05 8.91 10.64
N ARG A 207 -1.56 8.97 11.89
CA ARG A 207 -1.45 10.16 12.73
C ARG A 207 -0.12 10.12 13.50
N ALA A 208 0.46 11.29 13.77
CA ALA A 208 1.68 11.39 14.58
C ALA A 208 1.41 11.00 16.04
N GLN A 209 2.14 10.01 16.54
CA GLN A 209 2.03 9.55 17.93
C GLN A 209 3.04 10.27 18.83
N ARG A 210 2.69 10.44 20.11
CA ARG A 210 3.59 10.95 21.16
C ARG A 210 3.62 9.93 22.28
N PHE A 211 4.81 9.62 22.78
CA PHE A 211 5.04 8.66 23.85
C PHE A 211 5.77 9.35 25.00
N GLY A 212 5.22 9.25 26.21
CA GLY A 212 5.86 9.70 27.44
C GLY A 212 6.88 8.70 27.98
N SER A 213 6.89 7.44 27.53
CA SER A 213 7.84 6.43 28.00
C SER A 213 8.26 5.38 26.96
N THR A 214 9.37 4.70 27.26
CA THR A 214 9.87 3.48 26.58
C THR A 214 8.80 2.37 26.54
N TRP A 215 8.04 2.20 27.62
CA TRP A 215 7.01 1.17 27.72
C TRP A 215 5.84 1.40 26.77
N GLU A 216 5.45 2.66 26.53
CA GLU A 216 4.37 2.96 25.57
C GLU A 216 4.76 2.64 24.14
N ARG A 217 6.04 2.83 23.77
CA ARG A 217 6.58 2.42 22.46
C ARG A 217 6.59 0.91 22.30
N ALA A 218 7.04 0.19 23.33
CA ALA A 218 7.00 -1.28 23.36
C ALA A 218 5.56 -1.81 23.24
N ALA A 219 4.60 -1.16 23.91
CA ALA A 219 3.18 -1.51 23.83
C ALA A 219 2.52 -1.14 22.48
N ASP A 220 2.99 -0.10 21.78
CA ASP A 220 2.54 0.26 20.42
C ASP A 220 3.08 -0.73 19.38
N LEU A 221 4.37 -1.09 19.45
CA LEU A 221 4.93 -2.18 18.64
C LEU A 221 4.26 -3.52 18.95
N GLY A 222 4.01 -3.83 20.22
CA GLY A 222 3.31 -5.05 20.63
C GLY A 222 1.87 -5.12 20.11
N ALA A 223 1.16 -3.98 20.08
CA ALA A 223 -0.17 -3.90 19.49
C ALA A 223 -0.14 -4.10 17.97
N CYS A 224 0.85 -3.53 17.27
CA CYS A 224 1.05 -3.75 15.84
C CYS A 224 1.39 -5.22 15.52
N GLY A 225 2.36 -5.79 16.25
CA GLY A 225 2.75 -7.19 16.13
C GLY A 225 1.57 -8.14 16.38
N ALA A 226 0.76 -7.89 17.43
CA ALA A 226 -0.46 -8.64 17.68
C ALA A 226 -1.48 -8.51 16.53
N GLY A 227 -1.64 -7.33 15.93
CA GLY A 227 -2.52 -7.13 14.78
C GLY A 227 -2.07 -7.92 13.54
N LEU A 228 -0.78 -7.85 13.22
CA LEU A 228 -0.18 -8.61 12.11
C LEU A 228 -0.22 -10.12 12.36
N LEU A 229 0.04 -10.58 13.59
CA LEU A 229 -0.05 -11.99 13.98
C LEU A 229 -1.48 -12.53 13.89
N VAL A 230 -2.49 -11.74 14.25
CA VAL A 230 -3.91 -12.12 14.13
C VAL A 230 -4.32 -12.25 12.67
N ALA A 231 -3.96 -11.29 11.81
CA ALA A 231 -4.21 -11.38 10.37
C ALA A 231 -3.44 -12.55 9.71
N GLY A 232 -2.18 -12.75 10.10
CA GLY A 232 -1.31 -13.83 9.62
C GLY A 232 -1.77 -15.22 10.07
N LEU A 233 -2.25 -15.37 11.31
CA LEU A 233 -2.85 -16.61 11.81
C LEU A 233 -4.06 -17.00 10.95
N SER A 234 -4.96 -16.05 10.69
CA SER A 234 -6.10 -16.27 9.79
C SER A 234 -5.65 -16.76 8.41
N ALA A 235 -4.56 -16.21 7.87
CA ALA A 235 -4.03 -16.58 6.55
C ALA A 235 -3.40 -17.98 6.54
N VAL A 236 -2.65 -18.35 7.59
CA VAL A 236 -2.08 -19.70 7.75
C VAL A 236 -3.19 -20.76 7.87
N LEU A 237 -4.25 -20.47 8.62
CA LEU A 237 -5.40 -21.37 8.75
C LEU A 237 -6.16 -21.53 7.42
N HIS A 238 -6.35 -20.45 6.67
CA HIS A 238 -6.98 -20.48 5.34
C HIS A 238 -6.17 -21.32 4.34
N VAL A 239 -4.84 -21.12 4.27
CA VAL A 239 -3.93 -21.92 3.44
C VAL A 239 -3.96 -23.41 3.82
N ARG A 240 -4.03 -23.72 5.13
CA ARG A 240 -4.15 -25.10 5.64
C ARG A 240 -5.46 -25.75 5.19
N GLN A 241 -6.56 -25.00 5.17
CA GLN A 241 -7.88 -25.52 4.80
C GLN A 241 -8.03 -25.76 3.29
N GLN A 242 -7.54 -24.86 2.43
CA GLN A 242 -7.73 -24.97 0.98
C GLN A 242 -6.82 -26.00 0.29
N GLN A 243 -5.77 -26.51 0.96
CA GLN A 243 -4.70 -27.36 0.42
C GLN A 243 -3.85 -26.74 -0.71
N ALA A 244 -4.42 -25.86 -1.54
CA ALA A 244 -3.73 -25.07 -2.56
C ALA A 244 -2.96 -23.91 -1.93
N ALA A 245 -1.73 -24.16 -1.47
CA ALA A 245 -0.83 -23.16 -0.90
C ALA A 245 -0.21 -22.18 -1.94
N GLY A 246 -1.00 -21.77 -2.94
CA GLY A 246 -0.56 -20.98 -4.09
C GLY A 246 -0.48 -19.47 -3.81
N PRO A 247 -1.59 -18.71 -3.88
CA PRO A 247 -1.53 -17.26 -4.13
C PRO A 247 -0.77 -16.46 -3.07
N LEU A 248 -1.00 -16.74 -1.78
CA LEU A 248 -0.32 -16.05 -0.68
C LEU A 248 1.18 -16.38 -0.64
N LEU A 249 1.57 -17.66 -0.81
CA LEU A 249 2.99 -18.02 -0.77
C LEU A 249 3.72 -17.56 -2.02
N GLU A 250 3.07 -17.55 -3.18
CA GLU A 250 3.63 -16.96 -4.40
C GLU A 250 3.84 -15.45 -4.23
N PHE A 251 2.83 -14.72 -3.73
CA PHE A 251 2.96 -13.30 -3.40
C PHE A 251 4.09 -13.03 -2.42
N LEU A 252 4.22 -13.81 -1.34
CA LEU A 252 5.27 -13.63 -0.34
C LEU A 252 6.67 -13.98 -0.87
N ARG A 253 6.82 -14.96 -1.77
CA ARG A 253 8.10 -15.27 -2.47
C ARG A 253 8.50 -14.17 -3.43
N VAL A 254 7.55 -13.67 -4.21
CA VAL A 254 7.76 -12.57 -5.15
C VAL A 254 8.12 -11.28 -4.41
N PHE A 255 7.37 -10.92 -3.36
CA PHE A 255 7.67 -9.78 -2.50
C PHE A 255 9.05 -9.90 -1.82
N GLY A 256 9.35 -11.07 -1.26
CA GLY A 256 10.66 -11.37 -0.66
C GLY A 256 11.80 -11.23 -1.66
N GLY A 257 11.63 -11.79 -2.86
CA GLY A 257 12.62 -11.73 -3.94
C GLY A 257 12.88 -10.31 -4.43
N ILE A 258 11.83 -9.52 -4.71
CA ILE A 258 11.99 -8.12 -5.13
C ILE A 258 12.67 -7.31 -4.02
N ALA A 259 12.34 -7.55 -2.74
CA ALA A 259 12.99 -6.89 -1.61
C ALA A 259 14.47 -7.27 -1.47
N ILE A 260 14.83 -8.57 -1.54
CA ILE A 260 16.21 -9.06 -1.45
C ILE A 260 17.08 -8.57 -2.62
N LEU A 261 16.55 -8.58 -3.85
CA LEU A 261 17.21 -8.04 -5.04
C LEU A 261 17.43 -6.53 -4.94
N SER A 262 16.46 -5.79 -4.39
CA SER A 262 16.53 -4.33 -4.27
C SER A 262 17.43 -3.85 -3.13
N ALA A 263 17.56 -4.65 -2.06
CA ALA A 263 18.15 -4.22 -0.80
C ALA A 263 19.59 -3.65 -0.89
N PRO A 264 20.54 -4.22 -1.66
CA PRO A 264 21.88 -3.66 -1.77
C PRO A 264 21.88 -2.27 -2.42
N ALA A 265 21.15 -2.11 -3.53
CA ALA A 265 21.05 -0.83 -4.24
C ALA A 265 20.37 0.25 -3.40
N VAL A 266 19.32 -0.13 -2.64
CA VAL A 266 18.67 0.76 -1.66
C VAL A 266 19.64 1.14 -0.54
N LEU A 267 20.31 0.19 0.10
CA LEU A 267 21.20 0.45 1.23
C LEU A 267 22.39 1.33 0.83
N PHE A 268 23.16 0.93 -0.19
CA PHE A 268 24.31 1.70 -0.65
C PHE A 268 23.91 3.04 -1.25
N GLY A 269 22.76 3.14 -1.92
CA GLY A 269 22.28 4.39 -2.48
C GLY A 269 21.77 5.39 -1.43
N VAL A 270 21.14 4.93 -0.35
CA VAL A 270 20.74 5.80 0.78
C VAL A 270 21.98 6.25 1.57
N ILE A 271 22.98 5.39 1.74
CA ILE A 271 24.31 5.77 2.29
C ILE A 271 24.99 6.82 1.39
N ALA A 272 25.00 6.62 0.06
CA ALA A 272 25.54 7.59 -0.89
C ALA A 272 24.77 8.92 -0.87
N CYS A 273 23.45 8.91 -0.71
CA CYS A 273 22.66 10.13 -0.51
C CYS A 273 23.06 10.89 0.77
N ALA A 274 23.29 10.19 1.88
CA ALA A 274 23.71 10.81 3.15
C ALA A 274 25.15 11.38 3.08
N LEU A 275 26.07 10.66 2.42
CA LEU A 275 27.46 11.12 2.22
C LEU A 275 27.58 12.28 1.23
N LEU A 276 26.74 12.28 0.17
CA LEU A 276 26.74 13.31 -0.88
C LEU A 276 25.63 14.36 -0.67
N ALA A 277 25.04 14.41 0.53
CA ALA A 277 23.90 15.27 0.88
C ALA A 277 24.14 16.77 0.64
N VAL A 278 25.39 17.24 0.63
CA VAL A 278 25.72 18.65 0.32
C VAL A 278 25.75 18.93 -1.19
N ARG A 279 26.02 17.91 -2.03
CA ARG A 279 26.30 18.08 -3.47
C ARG A 279 25.18 17.59 -4.40
N THR A 280 24.38 16.61 -3.99
CA THR A 280 23.46 15.91 -4.91
C THR A 280 22.04 15.74 -4.38
N ARG A 281 21.49 16.69 -3.59
CA ARG A 281 20.11 16.60 -3.03
C ARG A 281 19.00 16.40 -4.09
N PHE A 282 19.25 16.79 -5.33
CA PHE A 282 18.33 16.61 -6.46
C PHE A 282 18.41 15.23 -7.14
N PHE A 283 19.42 14.41 -6.81
CA PHE A 283 19.70 13.13 -7.45
C PHE A 283 19.53 11.98 -6.45
N ARG A 284 19.00 10.85 -6.90
CA ARG A 284 18.57 9.73 -6.04
C ARG A 284 19.40 8.51 -6.35
N TRP A 285 20.52 8.39 -5.62
CA TRP A 285 21.55 7.38 -5.87
C TRP A 285 21.02 5.94 -5.77
N ASP A 286 20.09 5.66 -4.87
CA ASP A 286 19.45 4.35 -4.77
C ASP A 286 18.52 4.05 -5.94
N ALA A 287 17.75 5.02 -6.42
CA ALA A 287 16.93 4.83 -7.62
C ALA A 287 17.79 4.59 -8.87
N PHE A 288 18.92 5.29 -8.98
CA PHE A 288 19.92 5.08 -10.05
C PHE A 288 20.60 3.71 -9.94
N LEU A 289 21.09 3.31 -8.76
CA LEU A 289 21.71 2.01 -8.54
C LEU A 289 20.72 0.86 -8.73
N LEU A 290 19.47 1.03 -8.32
CA LEU A 290 18.43 0.02 -8.50
C LEU A 290 18.05 -0.12 -9.98
N ALA A 291 18.02 0.99 -10.73
CA ALA A 291 17.82 0.94 -12.18
C ALA A 291 19.02 0.28 -12.88
N LEU A 292 20.24 0.49 -12.40
CA LEU A 292 21.44 -0.16 -12.93
C LEU A 292 21.39 -1.67 -12.73
N VAL A 293 20.92 -2.15 -11.58
CA VAL A 293 20.78 -3.58 -11.25
C VAL A 293 19.59 -4.23 -11.96
N LEU A 294 18.38 -3.64 -11.90
CA LEU A 294 17.16 -4.28 -12.41
C LEU A 294 16.90 -4.04 -13.91
N LEU A 295 17.41 -2.94 -14.48
CA LEU A 295 17.07 -2.46 -15.83
C LEU A 295 18.31 -2.23 -16.72
N GLY A 296 19.51 -2.35 -16.16
CA GLY A 296 20.78 -2.26 -16.86
C GLY A 296 21.31 -0.83 -17.06
N PRO A 297 22.59 -0.70 -17.47
CA PRO A 297 23.30 0.58 -17.47
C PRO A 297 22.70 1.64 -18.41
N LEU A 298 22.18 1.24 -19.58
CA LEU A 298 21.59 2.18 -20.53
C LEU A 298 20.30 2.81 -20.00
N PHE A 299 19.49 2.06 -19.24
CA PHE A 299 18.29 2.60 -18.57
C PHE A 299 18.69 3.55 -17.44
N ALA A 300 19.62 3.13 -16.58
CA ALA A 300 20.10 3.93 -15.46
C ALA A 300 20.72 5.26 -15.91
N VAL A 301 21.56 5.25 -16.95
CA VAL A 301 22.17 6.46 -17.53
C VAL A 301 21.11 7.38 -18.16
N ALA A 302 20.13 6.84 -18.88
CA ALA A 302 19.04 7.64 -19.46
C ALA A 302 18.17 8.30 -18.38
N LEU A 303 17.75 7.55 -17.37
CA LEU A 303 17.02 8.04 -16.20
C LEU A 303 17.82 9.10 -15.44
N GLY A 304 19.11 8.85 -15.20
CA GLY A 304 20.00 9.77 -14.51
C GLY A 304 20.19 11.09 -15.28
N ALA A 305 20.45 11.02 -16.59
CA ALA A 305 20.64 12.19 -17.45
C ALA A 305 19.38 13.06 -17.52
N LEU A 306 18.19 12.46 -17.66
CA LEU A 306 16.92 13.20 -17.66
C LEU A 306 16.61 13.80 -16.28
N THR A 307 16.89 13.08 -15.19
CA THR A 307 16.73 13.61 -13.82
C THR A 307 17.63 14.82 -13.58
N VAL A 308 18.90 14.78 -14.03
CA VAL A 308 19.82 15.93 -14.00
C VAL A 308 19.28 17.08 -14.85
N LEU A 309 18.88 16.81 -16.09
CA LEU A 309 18.36 17.82 -17.03
C LEU A 309 17.14 18.56 -16.47
N PHE A 310 16.21 17.85 -15.84
CA PHE A 310 15.02 18.44 -15.22
C PHE A 310 15.32 19.15 -13.89
N ALA A 311 16.41 18.78 -13.19
CA ALA A 311 16.85 19.42 -11.96
C ALA A 311 17.67 20.72 -12.18
N LEU A 312 18.40 20.86 -13.29
CA LEU A 312 19.24 22.04 -13.57
C LEU A 312 18.51 23.40 -13.38
N PRO A 313 17.28 23.63 -13.89
CA PRO A 313 16.55 24.90 -13.69
C PRO A 313 16.17 25.20 -12.23
N LEU A 314 16.22 24.17 -11.37
CA LEU A 314 15.85 24.18 -9.96
C LEU A 314 17.07 24.08 -9.03
N ALA A 315 18.30 23.99 -9.54
CA ALA A 315 19.52 23.80 -8.75
C ALA A 315 19.62 24.77 -7.54
N GLN A 316 19.29 26.04 -7.76
CA GLN A 316 19.26 27.09 -6.73
C GLN A 316 18.31 26.81 -5.54
N HIS A 317 17.21 26.09 -5.76
CA HIS A 317 16.28 25.69 -4.69
C HIS A 317 16.85 24.55 -3.83
N PHE A 318 17.69 23.69 -4.39
CA PHE A 318 18.32 22.59 -3.65
C PHE A 318 19.53 23.03 -2.83
N THR A 319 20.15 24.16 -3.17
CA THR A 319 21.33 24.71 -2.47
C THR A 319 21.02 25.68 -1.32
N GLN A 320 19.80 26.22 -1.22
CA GLN A 320 19.42 27.21 -0.19
C GLN A 320 19.15 26.61 1.21
N ARG A 321 19.43 25.32 1.42
CA ARG A 321 19.10 24.61 2.65
C ARG A 321 20.36 24.23 3.41
N GLU A 322 20.40 24.54 4.69
CA GLU A 322 21.56 24.30 5.55
C GLU A 322 22.07 22.84 5.50
N PRO A 323 23.38 22.61 5.71
CA PRO A 323 23.92 21.27 5.84
C PRO A 323 23.32 20.58 7.07
N GLY A 324 22.90 19.32 6.93
CA GLY A 324 22.31 18.54 8.01
C GLY A 324 23.30 18.28 9.16
N GLN A 325 22.77 18.00 10.35
CA GLN A 325 23.50 17.86 11.62
C GLN A 325 24.41 16.59 11.72
N GLY A 326 24.81 16.02 10.59
CA GLY A 326 25.72 14.88 10.48
C GLY A 326 25.18 13.75 9.59
N VAL A 327 26.09 12.99 8.98
CA VAL A 327 25.78 11.91 8.01
C VAL A 327 24.82 10.86 8.60
N LEU A 328 24.98 10.51 9.89
CA LEU A 328 24.12 9.53 10.56
C LEU A 328 22.67 10.03 10.70
N GLN A 329 22.47 11.34 10.88
CA GLN A 329 21.13 11.92 11.01
C GLN A 329 20.44 12.03 9.63
N GLU A 330 21.17 12.51 8.61
CA GLU A 330 20.70 12.47 7.20
C GLU A 330 20.33 11.03 6.79
N LEU A 331 21.10 10.01 7.19
CA LEU A 331 20.81 8.59 6.95
C LEU A 331 19.51 8.14 7.64
N VAL A 332 19.35 8.44 8.94
CA VAL A 332 18.19 8.01 9.73
C VAL A 332 16.90 8.71 9.26
N ASP A 333 16.94 10.01 8.98
CA ASP A 333 15.78 10.75 8.48
C ASP A 333 15.43 10.37 7.03
N ALA A 334 16.41 10.08 6.18
CA ALA A 334 16.17 9.51 4.85
C ALA A 334 15.43 8.16 4.94
N ILE A 335 15.87 7.24 5.80
CA ILE A 335 15.18 5.95 6.00
C ILE A 335 13.78 6.18 6.57
N ARG A 336 13.64 7.01 7.60
CA ARG A 336 12.36 7.34 8.26
C ARG A 336 11.32 7.92 7.31
N HIS A 337 11.73 8.71 6.32
CA HIS A 337 10.82 9.33 5.36
C HIS A 337 10.54 8.46 4.13
N ARG A 338 11.39 7.46 3.83
CA ARG A 338 11.32 6.68 2.58
C ARG A 338 10.94 5.22 2.75
N ALA A 339 11.28 4.58 3.87
CA ALA A 339 10.93 3.18 4.09
C ALA A 339 9.41 2.89 4.00
N PRO A 340 8.49 3.77 4.46
CA PRO A 340 7.05 3.56 4.25
C PRO A 340 6.60 3.56 2.78
N PRO A 341 6.87 4.59 1.94
CA PRO A 341 6.52 4.54 0.52
C PRO A 341 7.31 3.50 -0.28
N LEU A 342 8.58 3.25 0.04
CA LEU A 342 9.35 2.17 -0.58
C LEU A 342 8.70 0.80 -0.32
N LEU A 343 8.34 0.50 0.93
CA LEU A 343 7.65 -0.74 1.31
C LEU A 343 6.31 -0.90 0.56
N ALA A 344 5.52 0.17 0.48
CA ALA A 344 4.25 0.16 -0.25
C ALA A 344 4.45 -0.07 -1.76
N LEU A 345 5.51 0.48 -2.37
CA LEU A 345 5.79 0.29 -3.79
C LEU A 345 6.43 -1.06 -4.11
N LEU A 346 7.22 -1.65 -3.20
CA LEU A 346 7.66 -3.05 -3.30
C LEU A 346 6.44 -4.00 -3.22
N PHE A 347 5.45 -3.69 -2.38
CA PHE A 347 4.20 -4.43 -2.28
C PHE A 347 3.35 -4.31 -3.56
N VAL A 348 3.27 -3.12 -4.16
CA VAL A 348 2.63 -2.91 -5.48
C VAL A 348 3.38 -3.65 -6.59
N ALA A 349 4.71 -3.65 -6.59
CA ALA A 349 5.52 -4.40 -7.55
C ALA A 349 5.26 -5.92 -7.45
N ALA A 350 5.17 -6.47 -6.23
CA ALA A 350 4.82 -7.87 -6.02
C ALA A 350 3.39 -8.20 -6.48
N GLY A 351 2.43 -7.32 -6.18
CA GLY A 351 1.04 -7.48 -6.64
C GLY A 351 0.94 -7.47 -8.16
N LEU A 352 1.63 -6.55 -8.84
CA LEU A 352 1.75 -6.52 -10.30
C LEU A 352 2.43 -7.77 -10.85
N GLU A 353 3.46 -8.32 -10.20
CA GLU A 353 4.17 -9.50 -10.69
C GLU A 353 3.30 -10.75 -10.64
N VAL A 354 2.54 -10.95 -9.55
CA VAL A 354 1.57 -12.05 -9.45
C VAL A 354 0.35 -11.84 -10.35
N SER A 355 -0.05 -10.59 -10.64
CA SER A 355 -1.36 -10.31 -11.26
C SER A 355 -1.57 -10.91 -12.64
N THR A 356 -0.59 -10.82 -13.54
CA THR A 356 -0.74 -11.31 -14.92
C THR A 356 0.61 -11.79 -15.45
N PRO A 357 0.67 -12.72 -16.44
CA PRO A 357 1.93 -13.05 -17.09
C PRO A 357 2.43 -11.88 -17.96
N GLU A 358 1.54 -11.25 -18.71
CA GLU A 358 1.81 -10.13 -19.62
C GLU A 358 0.83 -8.96 -19.36
N LEU A 359 1.13 -7.77 -19.89
CA LEU A 359 0.21 -6.62 -19.81
C LEU A 359 -0.81 -6.63 -20.96
N PRO A 360 -2.07 -6.23 -20.71
CA PRO A 360 -3.09 -6.17 -21.76
C PRO A 360 -2.75 -5.10 -22.81
N ALA A 361 -2.83 -5.48 -24.10
CA ALA A 361 -2.50 -4.62 -25.24
C ALA A 361 -3.43 -3.40 -25.46
N HIS A 362 -4.41 -3.17 -24.58
CA HIS A 362 -5.36 -2.08 -24.70
C HIS A 362 -4.79 -0.75 -24.19
N THR A 363 -5.07 0.34 -24.92
CA THR A 363 -4.55 1.69 -24.64
C THR A 363 -4.90 2.22 -23.25
N VAL A 364 -6.11 1.91 -22.74
CA VAL A 364 -6.60 2.45 -21.46
C VAL A 364 -5.84 1.86 -20.25
N PRO A 365 -5.72 0.52 -20.09
CA PRO A 365 -4.79 -0.07 -19.11
C PRO A 365 -3.35 0.42 -19.23
N MET A 366 -2.81 0.54 -20.44
CA MET A 366 -1.43 1.02 -20.65
C MET A 366 -1.24 2.48 -20.21
N LEU A 367 -2.23 3.35 -20.46
CA LEU A 367 -2.24 4.71 -19.94
C LEU A 367 -2.38 4.73 -18.40
N ALA A 368 -3.23 3.87 -17.83
CA ALA A 368 -3.37 3.73 -16.38
C ALA A 368 -2.06 3.27 -15.72
N MET A 369 -1.30 2.35 -16.34
CA MET A 369 0.02 1.95 -15.86
C MET A 369 1.06 3.07 -15.98
N ALA A 370 1.04 3.86 -17.06
CA ALA A 370 1.92 5.04 -17.17
C ALA A 370 1.64 6.09 -16.08
N VAL A 371 0.37 6.41 -15.84
CA VAL A 371 -0.06 7.31 -14.76
C VAL A 371 0.26 6.72 -13.38
N GLY A 372 0.03 5.42 -13.19
CA GLY A 372 0.40 4.69 -11.97
C GLY A 372 1.89 4.81 -11.67
N LEU A 373 2.75 4.53 -12.65
CA LEU A 373 4.21 4.64 -12.51
C LEU A 373 4.67 6.08 -12.23
N LEU A 374 4.04 7.08 -12.85
CA LEU A 374 4.29 8.51 -12.56
C LEU A 374 3.95 8.86 -11.09
N LEU A 375 2.84 8.32 -10.58
CA LEU A 375 2.45 8.49 -9.17
C LEU A 375 3.37 7.73 -8.21
N CYS A 376 3.85 6.53 -8.59
CA CYS A 376 4.87 5.80 -7.84
C CYS A 376 6.14 6.63 -7.72
N ALA A 377 6.67 7.16 -8.83
CA ALA A 377 7.90 7.96 -8.87
C ALA A 377 7.77 9.31 -8.15
N ARG A 378 6.55 9.84 -8.03
CA ARG A 378 6.23 10.99 -7.17
C ARG A 378 6.28 10.64 -5.68
N LEU A 379 5.93 9.40 -5.28
CA LEU A 379 6.02 8.93 -3.91
C LEU A 379 7.48 8.63 -3.54
N ASP A 380 8.07 7.58 -4.10
CA ASP A 380 9.48 7.22 -3.91
C ASP A 380 10.12 6.71 -5.22
N GLU A 381 11.31 7.21 -5.54
CA GLU A 381 11.98 6.97 -6.81
C GLU A 381 12.51 5.54 -6.96
N ALA A 382 13.02 4.93 -5.88
CA ALA A 382 13.53 3.56 -5.93
C ALA A 382 12.37 2.55 -5.93
N GLY A 383 11.34 2.79 -5.11
CA GLY A 383 10.11 1.98 -5.16
C GLY A 383 9.47 1.98 -6.55
N ALA A 384 9.47 3.13 -7.24
CA ALA A 384 8.98 3.22 -8.61
C ALA A 384 9.85 2.48 -9.63
N VAL A 385 11.17 2.41 -9.44
CA VAL A 385 12.07 1.61 -10.29
C VAL A 385 11.79 0.11 -10.13
N ALA A 386 11.48 -0.38 -8.92
CA ALA A 386 11.04 -1.76 -8.73
C ALA A 386 9.72 -2.06 -9.45
N VAL A 387 8.74 -1.15 -9.37
CA VAL A 387 7.49 -1.22 -10.14
C VAL A 387 7.76 -1.20 -11.65
N ALA A 388 8.67 -0.34 -12.12
CA ALA A 388 9.06 -0.28 -13.54
C ALA A 388 9.72 -1.58 -14.02
N ALA A 389 10.53 -2.25 -13.19
CA ALA A 389 11.15 -3.54 -13.53
C ALA A 389 10.11 -4.63 -13.77
N VAL A 390 9.09 -4.73 -12.90
CA VAL A 390 7.96 -5.66 -13.09
C VAL A 390 7.15 -5.30 -14.34
N LEU A 391 6.84 -4.02 -14.56
CA LEU A 391 6.12 -3.58 -15.76
C LEU A 391 6.92 -3.92 -17.04
N LEU A 392 8.24 -3.69 -17.07
CA LEU A 392 9.10 -4.01 -18.22
C LEU A 392 9.29 -5.51 -18.43
N HIS A 393 9.32 -6.31 -17.36
CA HIS A 393 9.28 -7.76 -17.43
C HIS A 393 8.04 -8.23 -18.21
N LYS A 394 6.88 -7.62 -17.94
CA LYS A 394 5.58 -7.91 -18.57
C LYS A 394 5.30 -7.13 -19.87
N GLY A 395 6.33 -6.58 -20.51
CA GLY A 395 6.25 -5.97 -21.84
C GLY A 395 5.91 -4.47 -21.89
N PHE A 396 5.88 -3.75 -20.75
CA PHE A 396 5.67 -2.30 -20.76
C PHE A 396 6.79 -1.56 -21.50
N ASN A 397 6.43 -0.47 -22.19
CA ASN A 397 7.38 0.26 -23.02
C ASN A 397 8.52 0.89 -22.16
N PRO A 398 9.79 0.56 -22.42
CA PRO A 398 10.91 1.01 -21.58
C PRO A 398 11.14 2.51 -21.62
N VAL A 399 10.80 3.20 -22.72
CA VAL A 399 10.97 4.65 -22.83
C VAL A 399 9.86 5.40 -22.10
N VAL A 400 8.62 4.88 -22.13
CA VAL A 400 7.54 5.41 -21.29
C VAL A 400 7.89 5.24 -19.81
N ALA A 401 8.52 4.12 -19.42
CA ALA A 401 8.99 3.95 -18.05
C ALA A 401 10.09 4.96 -17.67
N VAL A 402 11.15 5.12 -18.47
CA VAL A 402 12.18 6.16 -18.24
C VAL A 402 11.54 7.54 -18.09
N ALA A 403 10.60 7.89 -18.98
CA ALA A 403 9.91 9.17 -18.94
C ALA A 403 9.09 9.38 -17.65
N MET A 404 8.23 8.43 -17.28
CA MET A 404 7.38 8.56 -16.08
C MET A 404 8.22 8.58 -14.79
N LEU A 405 9.28 7.77 -14.71
CA LEU A 405 10.25 7.81 -13.61
C LEU A 405 10.97 9.16 -13.52
N SER A 406 11.39 9.72 -14.67
CA SER A 406 12.11 11.01 -14.72
C SER A 406 11.21 12.20 -14.36
N ILE A 407 9.94 12.20 -14.77
CA ILE A 407 9.01 13.31 -14.50
C ILE A 407 8.44 13.24 -13.07
N GLY A 408 8.17 12.03 -12.55
CA GLY A 408 7.45 11.80 -11.29
C GLY A 408 7.89 12.66 -10.11
N PRO A 409 9.19 12.74 -9.76
CA PRO A 409 9.70 13.58 -8.68
C PRO A 409 9.34 15.07 -8.81
N PHE A 410 9.24 15.56 -10.06
CA PHE A 410 8.96 16.96 -10.37
C PHE A 410 7.47 17.31 -10.28
N THR A 411 6.58 16.30 -10.21
CA THR A 411 5.14 16.48 -9.95
C THR A 411 4.80 16.67 -8.46
N ARG A 412 5.81 16.79 -7.58
CA ARG A 412 5.62 17.12 -6.16
C ARG A 412 5.23 18.60 -5.99
N ARG A 413 4.19 18.87 -5.18
CA ARG A 413 3.55 20.20 -5.05
C ARG A 413 4.52 21.40 -4.87
N PRO A 414 5.57 21.35 -4.03
CA PRO A 414 6.48 22.49 -3.87
C PRO A 414 7.27 22.78 -5.16
N LEU A 415 7.74 21.73 -5.84
CA LEU A 415 8.52 21.87 -7.07
C LEU A 415 7.65 22.33 -8.25
N MET A 416 6.40 21.87 -8.32
CA MET A 416 5.42 22.37 -9.29
C MET A 416 5.14 23.88 -9.14
N ARG A 417 5.17 24.42 -7.91
CA ARG A 417 5.05 25.87 -7.66
C ARG A 417 6.27 26.61 -8.20
N ALA A 418 7.47 26.22 -7.74
CA ALA A 418 8.74 26.82 -8.18
C ALA A 418 8.93 26.78 -9.71
N MET A 419 8.57 25.67 -10.38
CA MET A 419 8.59 25.58 -11.84
C MET A 419 7.57 26.52 -12.52
N ARG A 420 6.33 26.58 -12.00
CA ARG A 420 5.24 27.42 -12.55
C ARG A 420 5.51 28.92 -12.37
N GLU A 421 6.22 29.28 -11.30
CA GLU A 421 6.66 30.65 -11.00
C GLU A 421 7.86 31.06 -11.87
N LYS A 422 8.84 30.17 -12.11
CA LYS A 422 10.02 30.50 -12.95
C LYS A 422 9.73 30.52 -14.46
N ASN A 423 9.15 29.48 -15.07
CA ASN A 423 8.90 29.48 -16.52
C ASN A 423 7.88 28.41 -16.99
N ARG A 424 6.78 28.84 -17.63
CA ARG A 424 5.78 27.93 -18.23
C ARG A 424 6.33 27.15 -19.45
N PHE A 425 7.20 27.75 -20.25
CA PHE A 425 7.72 27.13 -21.48
C PHE A 425 8.66 25.95 -21.18
N LEU A 426 9.34 25.96 -20.03
CA LEU A 426 10.17 24.84 -19.56
C LEU A 426 9.34 23.55 -19.44
N TRP A 427 8.10 23.65 -18.95
CA TRP A 427 7.21 22.49 -18.78
C TRP A 427 6.78 21.87 -20.13
N LEU A 428 6.53 22.72 -21.14
CA LEU A 428 6.30 22.25 -22.51
C LEU A 428 7.56 21.59 -23.10
N GLY A 429 8.75 22.15 -22.82
CA GLY A 429 10.03 21.55 -23.20
C GLY A 429 10.25 20.17 -22.58
N VAL A 430 9.95 19.97 -21.30
CA VAL A 430 10.03 18.66 -20.60
C VAL A 430 9.13 17.63 -21.29
N VAL A 431 7.88 17.98 -21.58
CA VAL A 431 6.93 17.09 -22.27
C VAL A 431 7.38 16.80 -23.71
N ALA A 432 7.91 17.78 -24.43
CA ALA A 432 8.40 17.62 -25.80
C ALA A 432 9.67 16.72 -25.86
N VAL A 433 10.63 16.90 -24.94
CA VAL A 433 11.82 16.04 -24.85
C VAL A 433 11.42 14.59 -24.57
N VAL A 434 10.46 14.38 -23.67
CA VAL A 434 9.90 13.05 -23.37
C VAL A 434 9.26 12.41 -24.60
N TRP A 435 8.47 13.16 -25.37
CA TRP A 435 7.90 12.69 -26.64
C TRP A 435 8.96 12.38 -27.70
N LEU A 436 10.01 13.21 -27.81
CA LEU A 436 11.10 13.01 -28.77
C LEU A 436 11.96 11.78 -28.44
N PHE A 437 12.21 11.50 -27.15
CA PHE A 437 12.87 10.27 -26.72
C PHE A 437 12.00 9.03 -26.97
N ALA A 438 10.68 9.11 -26.73
CA ALA A 438 9.75 8.01 -27.01
C ALA A 438 9.79 7.56 -28.48
N TRP A 439 10.08 8.47 -29.41
CA TRP A 439 10.17 8.18 -30.85
C TRP A 439 11.45 7.40 -31.26
N LYS A 440 12.51 7.40 -30.44
CA LYS A 440 13.81 6.74 -30.75
C LYS A 440 14.19 5.66 -29.73
N GLY A 441 13.27 4.73 -29.43
CA GLY A 441 13.39 3.77 -28.34
C GLY A 441 14.48 2.69 -28.40
N GLY A 442 15.34 2.67 -29.44
CA GLY A 442 16.36 1.62 -29.63
C GLY A 442 17.39 1.50 -28.49
N LEU A 443 17.78 2.61 -27.85
CA LEU A 443 18.81 2.60 -26.79
C LEU A 443 18.33 1.91 -25.49
N VAL A 444 17.05 2.03 -25.15
CA VAL A 444 16.49 1.52 -23.88
C VAL A 444 15.79 0.16 -24.07
N ALA A 445 15.64 -0.32 -25.30
CA ALA A 445 15.00 -1.61 -25.63
C ALA A 445 15.62 -2.81 -24.89
N ARG A 446 16.92 -2.74 -24.53
CA ARG A 446 17.61 -3.80 -23.76
C ARG A 446 17.17 -3.91 -22.29
N ALA A 447 16.41 -2.97 -21.75
CA ALA A 447 15.98 -3.02 -20.35
C ALA A 447 14.96 -4.14 -20.07
N ALA A 448 14.05 -4.44 -21.00
CA ALA A 448 13.06 -5.50 -20.84
C ALA A 448 13.67 -6.93 -20.76
N PRO A 449 14.64 -7.33 -21.62
CA PRO A 449 15.32 -8.62 -21.41
C PRO A 449 16.21 -8.66 -20.16
N VAL A 450 16.80 -7.53 -19.72
CA VAL A 450 17.52 -7.48 -18.42
C VAL A 450 16.55 -7.71 -17.26
N ALA A 451 15.40 -7.02 -17.23
CA ALA A 451 14.38 -7.23 -16.21
C ALA A 451 13.86 -8.68 -16.19
N ARG A 452 13.67 -9.31 -17.37
CA ARG A 452 13.28 -10.72 -17.44
C ARG A 452 14.35 -11.68 -16.92
N ALA A 453 15.63 -11.42 -17.17
CA ALA A 453 16.72 -12.22 -16.64
C ALA A 453 16.87 -12.06 -15.11
N VAL A 454 16.81 -10.84 -14.58
CA VAL A 454 17.01 -10.55 -13.15
C VAL A 454 15.84 -11.03 -12.29
N LEU A 455 14.60 -10.96 -12.80
CA LEU A 455 13.40 -11.35 -12.05
C LEU A 455 13.02 -12.84 -12.22
N ALA A 456 13.79 -13.65 -12.95
CA ALA A 456 13.46 -15.06 -13.22
C ALA A 456 13.32 -15.93 -11.95
N GLY A 457 14.11 -15.65 -10.90
CA GLY A 457 14.08 -16.38 -9.62
C GLY A 457 13.06 -15.90 -8.58
N LEU A 458 12.15 -14.97 -8.93
CA LEU A 458 11.20 -14.40 -7.96
C LEU A 458 10.22 -15.42 -7.35
N ARG A 459 10.00 -16.57 -8.00
CA ARG A 459 9.03 -17.60 -7.56
C ARG A 459 9.67 -18.71 -6.70
N ASP A 460 10.99 -18.70 -6.56
CA ASP A 460 11.75 -19.61 -5.71
C ASP A 460 11.43 -19.41 -4.21
N PRO A 461 11.68 -20.40 -3.34
CA PRO A 461 11.58 -20.21 -1.90
C PRO A 461 12.48 -19.08 -1.40
N VAL A 462 11.99 -18.22 -0.50
CA VAL A 462 12.75 -17.07 0.04
C VAL A 462 14.07 -17.49 0.69
N SER A 463 14.15 -18.70 1.24
CA SER A 463 15.40 -19.28 1.75
C SER A 463 16.43 -19.55 0.64
N ALA A 464 16.01 -20.00 -0.54
CA ALA A 464 16.88 -20.19 -1.70
C ALA A 464 17.31 -18.84 -2.30
N GLN A 465 16.40 -17.87 -2.37
CA GLN A 465 16.71 -16.49 -2.79
C GLN A 465 17.73 -15.81 -1.85
N ALA A 466 17.60 -16.01 -0.53
CA ALA A 466 18.54 -15.48 0.44
C ALA A 466 19.91 -16.17 0.38
N ALA A 467 19.93 -17.48 0.11
CA ALA A 467 21.16 -18.24 -0.06
C ALA A 467 21.90 -17.89 -1.37
N SER A 468 21.18 -17.62 -2.46
CA SER A 468 21.77 -17.21 -3.75
C SER A 468 22.26 -15.76 -3.76
N SER A 469 21.76 -14.91 -2.86
CA SER A 469 22.24 -13.53 -2.68
C SER A 469 22.53 -13.19 -1.21
N PRO A 470 23.67 -13.64 -0.65
CA PRO A 470 24.05 -13.32 0.73
C PRO A 470 24.18 -11.81 1.00
N LEU A 471 24.65 -11.04 0.00
CA LEU A 471 24.69 -9.57 0.07
C LEU A 471 23.28 -8.95 0.07
N GLY A 472 22.34 -9.51 -0.70
CA GLY A 472 20.93 -9.12 -0.68
C GLY A 472 20.29 -9.37 0.68
N ALA A 473 20.46 -10.58 1.22
CA ALA A 473 19.95 -10.96 2.54
C ALA A 473 20.54 -10.09 3.67
N ALA A 474 21.86 -9.86 3.68
CA ALA A 474 22.52 -8.99 4.66
C ALA A 474 22.04 -7.53 4.55
N SER A 475 21.92 -7.00 3.33
CA SER A 475 21.44 -5.64 3.09
C SER A 475 19.98 -5.48 3.53
N ALA A 476 19.14 -6.50 3.28
CA ALA A 476 17.74 -6.51 3.69
C ALA A 476 17.63 -6.54 5.22
N ALA A 477 18.42 -7.36 5.91
CA ALA A 477 18.46 -7.39 7.38
C ALA A 477 18.86 -6.04 7.99
N VAL A 478 19.86 -5.35 7.42
CA VAL A 478 20.26 -4.01 7.85
C VAL A 478 19.14 -2.99 7.61
N LEU A 479 18.50 -2.99 6.44
CA LEU A 479 17.36 -2.10 6.15
C LEU A 479 16.16 -2.37 7.06
N ILE A 480 15.87 -3.64 7.39
CA ILE A 480 14.81 -4.02 8.34
C ILE A 480 15.14 -3.52 9.75
N ALA A 481 16.39 -3.68 10.22
CA ALA A 481 16.81 -3.17 11.53
C ALA A 481 16.67 -1.63 11.64
N LEU A 482 17.05 -0.90 10.59
CA LEU A 482 16.91 0.56 10.52
C LEU A 482 15.43 1.00 10.36
N ALA A 483 14.61 0.23 9.65
CA ALA A 483 13.16 0.43 9.60
C ALA A 483 12.52 0.24 10.98
N LEU A 484 12.89 -0.81 11.72
CA LEU A 484 12.41 -1.05 13.09
C LEU A 484 12.87 0.03 14.09
N ALA A 485 14.11 0.54 13.96
CA ALA A 485 14.59 1.66 14.77
C ALA A 485 13.84 2.98 14.48
N THR A 486 13.50 3.24 13.21
CA THR A 486 12.68 4.41 12.83
C THR A 486 11.21 4.24 13.21
N LEU A 487 10.68 3.00 13.21
CA LEU A 487 9.35 2.64 13.71
C LEU A 487 9.25 2.87 15.23
N TRP A 488 10.23 2.39 16.00
CA TRP A 488 10.35 2.59 17.46
C TRP A 488 10.42 4.07 17.87
N THR A 489 10.99 4.93 17.02
CA THR A 489 11.13 6.37 17.30
C THR A 489 9.98 7.22 16.77
N ALA A 490 9.24 6.76 15.77
CA ALA A 490 8.07 7.47 15.21
C ALA A 490 6.72 7.01 15.78
N GLY A 491 6.64 5.79 16.32
CA GLY A 491 5.37 5.08 16.53
C GLY A 491 4.85 4.47 15.23
N VAL A 492 4.05 3.42 15.32
CA VAL A 492 3.63 2.64 14.14
C VAL A 492 2.81 3.48 13.16
N ARG A 493 1.73 4.10 13.62
CA ARG A 493 0.90 5.00 12.80
C ARG A 493 1.62 6.31 12.47
N GLY A 494 2.58 6.73 13.30
CA GLY A 494 3.45 7.89 13.03
C GLY A 494 4.49 7.64 11.94
N TRP A 495 4.97 6.41 11.77
CA TRP A 495 5.95 6.02 10.77
C TRP A 495 5.38 6.07 9.36
N PHE A 496 4.13 5.64 9.15
CA PHE A 496 3.45 5.70 7.86
C PHE A 496 3.03 7.12 7.40
N ALA A 497 3.29 8.17 8.19
CA ALA A 497 2.97 9.57 7.86
C ALA A 497 3.39 10.06 6.45
N PRO A 498 4.53 9.63 5.86
CA PRO A 498 4.91 10.01 4.50
C PRO A 498 3.95 9.50 3.40
N LEU A 499 3.18 8.44 3.64
CA LEU A 499 2.15 7.98 2.68
C LEU A 499 1.01 9.01 2.58
N ARG A 500 0.46 9.41 3.72
CA ARG A 500 -0.71 10.31 3.79
C ARG A 500 -0.39 11.75 3.40
N HIS A 501 0.76 12.25 3.85
CA HIS A 501 1.15 13.65 3.66
C HIS A 501 2.07 13.85 2.44
N GLY A 502 2.47 12.77 1.77
CA GLY A 502 3.53 12.73 0.77
C GLY A 502 4.92 12.86 1.40
N PRO A 503 5.99 12.65 0.60
CA PRO A 503 7.33 12.99 1.03
C PRO A 503 7.39 14.49 1.36
N ARG A 504 7.67 14.80 2.63
CA ARG A 504 8.10 16.14 3.02
C ARG A 504 9.38 16.46 2.24
N THR A 505 9.47 17.64 1.67
CA THR A 505 10.71 18.12 1.03
C THR A 505 11.75 18.34 2.12
N ALA A 506 12.56 17.30 2.34
CA ALA A 506 13.71 17.26 3.24
C ALA A 506 14.81 18.25 2.83
#